data_AF-F9S149-F1
#
_entry.id   AF-F9S149-F1
#
_cell.length_a   1.000
_cell.length_b   1.000
_cell.length_c   1.000
_cell.angle_alpha   90.00
_cell.angle_beta   90.00
_cell.angle_gamma   90.00
#
_symmetry.space_group_name_H-M   'P 1'
#
loop_
_entity.id
_entity.type
_entity.pdbx_description
1 polymer ?
#
loop_
_entity_poly.entity_id
_entity_poly.type
_entity_poly.pdbx_seq_one_letter_code
_entity_poly.pdbx_strand_id
1 'polypeptide(L)'
;MNKMLYVYDDEGTLARLSITDFKTETDAAISLIDVLIDWSYEHGGAIYGAASVKAHIKELEGLKSEVRDFSVDLSEQAWFGTSLGFTFSCCLNEE
;
A
#
# COMPACT_ATOMS: atom_id res chain seq x y z
N MET A 1 5.80 21.30 -1.53
CA MET A 1 4.72 20.30 -1.55
C MET A 1 5.35 18.93 -1.52
N ASN A 2 5.33 18.26 -0.37
CA ASN A 2 5.78 16.87 -0.25
C ASN A 2 4.58 15.96 -0.50
N LYS A 3 4.67 15.06 -1.48
CA LYS A 3 3.67 14.01 -1.66
C LYS A 3 3.92 12.91 -0.65
N MET A 4 2.85 12.46 -0.01
CA MET A 4 2.85 11.38 0.97
C MET A 4 2.00 10.23 0.44
N LEU A 5 2.50 9.01 0.56
CA LEU A 5 1.73 7.80 0.32
C LEU A 5 1.21 7.24 1.64
N TYR A 6 0.02 6.66 1.61
CA TYR A 6 -0.66 6.10 2.77
C TYR A 6 -1.25 4.73 2.47
N VAL A 7 -1.29 3.87 3.48
CA VAL A 7 -2.19 2.73 3.57
C VAL A 7 -3.12 2.97 4.75
N TYR A 8 -4.41 2.90 4.48
CA TYR A 8 -5.46 2.96 5.49
C TYR A 8 -6.09 1.59 5.70
N ASP A 9 -6.53 1.31 6.91
CA ASP A 9 -7.44 0.24 7.28
C ASP A 9 -8.71 0.83 7.92
N ASP A 10 -9.51 0.00 8.60
CA ASP A 10 -10.70 0.42 9.32
C ASP A 10 -10.42 1.19 10.63
N GLU A 11 -9.20 1.10 11.17
CA GLU A 11 -8.76 1.81 12.38
C GLU A 11 -8.08 3.15 12.05
N GLY A 12 -7.64 3.36 10.81
CA GLY A 12 -7.10 4.62 10.33
C GLY A 12 -5.87 4.42 9.44
N THR A 13 -4.83 5.24 9.65
CA THR A 13 -3.58 5.09 8.89
C THR A 13 -2.75 3.96 9.48
N LEU A 14 -2.60 2.88 8.71
CA LEU A 14 -1.71 1.78 9.03
C LEU A 14 -0.24 2.18 8.79
N ALA A 15 0.04 2.74 7.61
CA ALA A 15 1.39 3.12 7.20
C ALA A 15 1.39 4.38 6.35
N ARG A 16 2.47 5.15 6.42
CA ARG A 16 2.70 6.32 5.56
C ARG A 16 4.18 6.52 5.25
N LEU A 17 4.47 7.05 4.07
CA LEU A 17 5.82 7.31 3.59
C LEU A 17 5.86 8.65 2.84
N SER A 18 6.99 9.37 2.93
CA SER A 18 7.22 10.52 2.05
C SER A 18 7.84 10.05 0.74
N ILE A 19 7.28 10.46 -0.39
CA ILE A 19 7.85 10.17 -1.71
C ILE A 19 9.27 10.75 -1.83
N THR A 20 9.55 11.86 -1.14
CA THR A 20 10.87 12.51 -1.18
C THR A 20 12.00 11.67 -0.59
N ASP A 21 11.67 10.66 0.21
CA ASP A 21 12.66 9.76 0.82
C ASP A 21 13.11 8.67 -0.17
N PHE A 22 12.49 8.63 -1.36
CA PHE A 22 12.73 7.64 -2.39
C PHE A 22 13.19 8.30 -3.69
N LYS A 23 13.83 7.51 -4.55
CA LYS A 23 14.31 7.98 -5.86
C LYS A 23 13.15 8.24 -6.83
N THR A 24 12.07 7.46 -6.73
CA THR A 24 10.89 7.57 -7.59
C THR A 24 9.60 7.33 -6.81
N GLU A 25 8.46 7.80 -7.33
CA GLU A 25 7.13 7.51 -6.78
C GLU A 25 6.86 6.00 -6.77
N THR A 26 7.33 5.29 -7.80
CA THR A 26 7.27 3.83 -7.93
C THR A 26 8.03 3.12 -6.80
N ASP A 27 9.24 3.57 -6.47
CA ASP A 27 10.02 2.97 -5.37
C ASP A 27 9.31 3.17 -4.02
N ALA A 28 8.73 4.35 -3.79
CA ALA A 28 7.94 4.63 -2.60
C ALA A 28 6.70 3.75 -2.51
N ALA A 29 5.96 3.60 -3.62
CA ALA A 29 4.76 2.76 -3.68
C ALA A 29 5.09 1.28 -3.47
N ILE A 30 6.16 0.77 -4.08
CA ILE A 30 6.64 -0.60 -3.84
C ILE A 30 7.00 -0.80 -2.37
N SER A 31 7.73 0.15 -1.78
CA SER A 31 8.09 0.07 -0.36
C SER A 31 6.87 0.06 0.54
N LEU A 32 5.81 0.79 0.20
CA LEU A 32 4.56 0.80 0.96
C LEU A 32 3.82 -0.53 0.89
N ILE A 33 3.81 -1.14 -0.30
CA ILE A 33 3.22 -2.46 -0.51
C ILE A 33 3.98 -3.50 0.32
N ASP A 34 5.31 -3.43 0.35
CA ASP A 34 6.15 -4.34 1.15
C ASP A 34 5.85 -4.22 2.64
N VAL A 35 5.64 -3.01 3.16
CA VAL A 35 5.20 -2.80 4.55
C VAL A 35 3.87 -3.51 4.83
N LEU A 36 2.89 -3.44 3.93
CA LEU A 36 1.61 -4.11 4.13
C LEU A 36 1.73 -5.64 3.99
N ILE A 37 2.60 -6.15 3.12
CA ILE A 37 2.90 -7.58 3.01
C ILE A 37 3.50 -8.10 4.33
N ASP A 38 4.51 -7.42 4.86
CA ASP A 38 5.16 -7.79 6.12
C ASP A 38 4.15 -7.76 7.27
N TRP A 39 3.36 -6.69 7.38
CA TRP A 39 2.28 -6.61 8.36
C TRP A 39 1.27 -7.76 8.22
N SER A 40 0.91 -8.14 6.99
CA SER A 40 -0.02 -9.23 6.72
C SER A 40 0.52 -10.60 7.15
N TYR A 41 1.82 -10.83 7.02
CA TYR A 41 2.46 -12.04 7.54
C TYR A 41 2.51 -12.07 9.07
N GLU A 42 2.81 -10.94 9.70
CA GLU A 42 2.98 -10.84 11.16
C GLU A 42 1.65 -10.82 11.92
N HIS A 43 0.68 -10.07 11.43
CA HIS A 43 -0.58 -9.77 12.13
C HIS A 43 -1.81 -10.33 11.44
N GLY A 44 -1.79 -10.45 10.11
CA GLY A 44 -2.98 -10.81 9.32
C GLY A 44 -3.59 -12.14 9.74
N GLY A 45 -2.79 -13.15 10.11
CA GLY A 45 -3.29 -14.46 10.54
C GLY A 45 -4.03 -14.47 11.88
N ALA A 46 -3.84 -13.45 12.73
CA ALA A 46 -4.55 -13.31 14.00
C ALA A 46 -5.91 -12.62 13.82
N ILE A 47 -6.05 -11.81 12.78
CA ILE A 47 -7.24 -10.98 12.52
C ILE A 47 -8.14 -11.65 11.47
N TYR A 48 -7.52 -12.23 10.44
CA TYR A 48 -8.19 -12.82 9.29
C TYR A 48 -7.88 -14.32 9.17
N GLY A 49 -8.75 -15.06 8.49
CA GLY A 49 -8.50 -16.47 8.20
C GLY A 49 -7.29 -16.67 7.28
N ALA A 50 -6.52 -17.74 7.49
CA ALA A 50 -5.28 -18.02 6.74
C ALA A 50 -5.45 -18.05 5.22
N ALA A 51 -6.60 -18.51 4.71
CA ALA A 51 -6.91 -18.49 3.28
C ALA A 51 -7.05 -17.05 2.75
N SER A 52 -7.70 -16.18 3.50
CA SER A 52 -7.87 -14.77 3.15
C SER A 52 -6.55 -14.01 3.19
N VAL A 53 -5.71 -14.25 4.21
CA VAL A 53 -4.35 -13.67 4.29
C VAL A 53 -3.51 -14.10 3.08
N LYS A 54 -3.53 -15.39 2.72
CA LYS A 54 -2.79 -15.87 1.55
C LYS A 54 -3.28 -15.25 0.24
N ALA A 55 -4.59 -15.08 0.09
CA ALA A 55 -5.17 -14.44 -1.08
C ALA A 55 -4.77 -12.96 -1.16
N HIS A 56 -4.82 -12.27 -0.04
CA HIS A 56 -4.41 -10.87 0.08
C HIS A 56 -2.93 -10.65 -0.25
N ILE A 57 -2.04 -11.46 0.31
CA ILE A 57 -0.60 -11.35 -0.01
C ILE A 57 -0.35 -11.56 -1.51
N LYS A 58 -1.07 -12.50 -2.14
CA LYS A 58 -0.97 -12.70 -3.59
C LYS A 58 -1.46 -11.50 -4.39
N GLU A 59 -2.54 -10.85 -3.93
CA GLU A 59 -3.05 -9.60 -4.50
C GLU A 59 -1.99 -8.47 -4.39
N LEU A 60 -1.33 -8.33 -3.24
CA LEU A 60 -0.27 -7.34 -3.03
C LEU A 60 0.98 -7.59 -3.90
N GLU A 61 1.40 -8.86 -4.06
CA GLU A 61 2.49 -9.22 -4.98
C GLU A 61 2.14 -8.93 -6.45
N GLY A 62 0.86 -9.10 -6.81
CA GLY A 62 0.34 -8.68 -8.12
C GLY A 62 0.43 -7.17 -8.30
N LEU A 63 -0.09 -6.41 -7.34
CA LEU A 63 -0.03 -4.94 -7.33
C LEU A 63 1.41 -4.42 -7.43
N LYS A 64 2.35 -5.03 -6.68
CA LYS A 64 3.77 -4.68 -6.74
C LYS A 64 4.34 -4.83 -8.14
N SER A 65 3.90 -5.85 -8.88
CA SER A 65 4.28 -6.06 -10.28
C SER A 65 3.65 -4.99 -11.19
N GLU A 66 2.36 -4.69 -11.01
CA GLU A 66 1.67 -3.64 -11.79
C GLU A 66 2.27 -2.25 -11.59
N VAL A 67 2.64 -1.90 -10.35
CA VAL A 67 3.32 -0.64 -10.02
C VAL A 67 4.69 -0.57 -10.68
N ARG A 68 5.46 -1.68 -10.71
CA ARG A 68 6.74 -1.77 -11.43
C ARG A 68 6.59 -1.57 -12.93
N ASP A 69 5.51 -2.09 -13.48
CA ASP A 69 5.16 -1.95 -14.90
C ASP A 69 4.40 -0.64 -15.19
N PHE A 70 4.31 0.26 -14.21
CA PHE A 70 3.66 1.58 -14.30
C PHE A 70 2.18 1.53 -14.75
N SER A 71 1.49 0.43 -14.45
CA SER A 71 0.07 0.25 -14.80
C SER A 71 -0.90 0.88 -13.80
N VAL A 72 -0.39 1.47 -12.72
CA VAL A 72 -1.17 2.12 -11.65
C VAL A 72 -0.91 3.63 -11.67
N ASP A 73 -1.99 4.43 -11.68
CA ASP A 73 -1.91 5.89 -11.59
C ASP A 73 -1.79 6.34 -10.13
N LEU A 74 -0.58 6.70 -9.71
CA LEU A 74 -0.27 7.18 -8.35
C LEU A 74 -0.69 8.64 -8.10
N SER A 75 -1.32 9.31 -9.08
CA SER A 75 -1.89 10.64 -8.91
C SER A 75 -3.29 10.61 -8.28
N GLU A 76 -3.96 9.46 -8.26
CA GLU A 76 -5.27 9.32 -7.62
C GLU A 76 -5.16 9.32 -6.09
N GLN A 77 -6.16 9.96 -5.44
CA GLN A 77 -6.21 10.01 -3.99
C GLN A 77 -6.42 8.63 -3.37
N ALA A 78 -7.06 7.68 -4.04
CA ALA A 78 -7.24 6.30 -3.59
C ALA A 78 -6.98 5.35 -4.76
N TRP A 79 -5.70 5.09 -5.03
CA TRP A 79 -5.26 4.43 -6.26
C TRP A 79 -5.34 2.90 -6.22
N PHE A 80 -5.50 2.28 -5.04
CA PHE A 80 -5.76 0.84 -4.93
C PHE A 80 -6.52 0.47 -3.66
N GLY A 81 -7.49 -0.43 -3.78
CA GLY A 81 -8.21 -1.02 -2.65
C GLY A 81 -8.01 -2.52 -2.64
N THR A 82 -7.72 -3.08 -1.48
CA THR A 82 -7.45 -4.52 -1.31
C THR A 82 -8.71 -5.27 -0.89
N SER A 83 -8.73 -6.58 -1.17
CA SER A 83 -9.79 -7.49 -0.75
C SER A 83 -10.01 -7.58 0.76
N LEU A 84 -9.02 -7.22 1.59
CA LEU A 84 -9.14 -7.17 3.06
C LEU A 84 -9.53 -5.80 3.61
N GLY A 85 -9.81 -4.81 2.73
CA GLY A 85 -10.28 -3.49 3.14
C GLY A 85 -9.19 -2.44 3.28
N PHE A 86 -7.91 -2.79 3.08
CA PHE A 86 -6.85 -1.79 3.03
C PHE A 86 -6.98 -0.90 1.81
N THR A 87 -6.71 0.40 1.95
CA THR A 87 -6.76 1.37 0.86
C THR A 87 -5.45 2.12 0.74
N PHE A 88 -4.85 2.08 -0.44
CA PHE A 88 -3.67 2.85 -0.79
C PHE A 88 -4.06 4.22 -1.36
N SER A 89 -3.34 5.24 -0.93
CA SER A 89 -3.70 6.63 -1.19
C SER A 89 -2.46 7.51 -1.36
N CYS A 90 -2.63 8.60 -2.11
CA CYS A 90 -1.63 9.64 -2.30
C CYS A 90 -2.26 11.00 -1.92
N CYS A 91 -1.60 11.74 -1.03
CA CYS A 91 -2.00 13.10 -0.67
C CYS A 91 -0.84 14.07 -0.83
N LEU A 92 -1.15 15.28 -1.28
CA LEU A 92 -0.24 16.42 -1.16
C LEU A 92 -0.26 16.89 0.29
N ASN A 93 0.89 16.86 0.95
CA ASN A 93 1.06 17.53 2.23
C ASN A 93 1.26 19.02 1.95
N GLU A 94 0.22 19.82 2.23
CA GLU A 94 0.30 21.27 2.31
C GLU A 94 0.89 21.62 3.67
N GLU A 95 2.22 21.54 3.81
CA GLU A 95 2.93 22.23 4.89
C GLU A 95 2.97 23.74 4.64
#